data_AF-A0A7I8DFU6-F1
#
_entry.id   AF-A0A7I8DFU6-F1
#
_cell.length_a   1.000
_cell.length_b   1.000
_cell.length_c   1.000
_cell.angle_alpha   90.00
_cell.angle_beta   90.00
_cell.angle_gamma   90.00
#
_symmetry.space_group_name_H-M   'P 1'
#
loop_
_entity.id
_entity.type
_entity.pdbx_description
1 polymer ?
#
loop_
_entity_poly.entity_id
_entity_poly.type
_entity_poly.pdbx_seq_one_letter_code
_entity_poly.pdbx_strand_id
1 'polypeptide(L)'
;MHIFKGKTIKNKVFGKQIIGIAGTHKGAGVTHLGLMLTTCLSEGLGLNTAYLHWTDNKDVCFLRNHFCPEDKNDSFDEEFQVSRAVFYPRVRREKMFDILSEGYDCIVMDFGSSYKDHREEFLRCDKKIIVSCLSPWKRFYLEEFIAETEEIPESANWIYGINHSSAKEVSDAVRRLKGKASDGRTLPGKILTIPYEKDPFFLSPDAMNFTKYILNNLRT
;
A
#
# COMPACT_ATOMS: atom_id res chain seq x y z
N MET A 1 -3.30 23.41 14.25
CA MET A 1 -3.22 22.44 13.14
C MET A 1 -3.74 23.13 11.89
N HIS A 2 -2.85 23.57 10.99
CA HIS A 2 -3.27 24.24 9.75
C HIS A 2 -3.71 23.17 8.75
N ILE A 3 -5.01 22.91 8.70
CA ILE A 3 -5.63 22.03 7.72
C ILE A 3 -5.69 22.82 6.40
N PHE A 4 -4.83 22.45 5.45
CA PHE A 4 -4.50 23.22 4.26
C PHE A 4 -5.70 23.38 3.31
N LYS A 5 -5.93 24.61 2.86
CA LYS A 5 -6.78 24.92 1.70
C LYS A 5 -5.97 24.72 0.41
N GLY A 6 -6.06 23.52 -0.18
CA GLY A 6 -5.56 23.22 -1.52
C GLY A 6 -6.68 23.23 -2.57
N LYS A 7 -6.43 23.84 -3.73
CA LYS A 7 -7.36 23.90 -4.87
C LYS A 7 -7.82 22.49 -5.29
N THR A 8 -9.13 22.27 -5.30
CA THR A 8 -9.80 21.05 -5.80
C THR A 8 -9.43 20.81 -7.27
N ILE A 9 -8.63 19.78 -7.53
CA ILE A 9 -8.41 19.28 -8.89
C ILE A 9 -9.71 18.60 -9.32
N LYS A 10 -10.27 18.98 -10.47
CA LYS A 10 -11.48 18.34 -11.02
C LYS A 10 -11.21 16.86 -11.24
N ASN A 11 -11.81 16.01 -10.40
CA ASN A 11 -11.63 14.56 -10.46
C ASN A 11 -12.21 13.99 -11.76
N LYS A 12 -11.35 13.37 -12.55
CA LYS A 12 -11.75 12.39 -13.56
C LYS A 12 -12.43 11.25 -12.79
N VAL A 13 -13.65 10.88 -13.16
CA VAL A 13 -14.39 9.80 -12.47
C VAL A 13 -13.60 8.49 -12.63
N PHE A 14 -12.84 8.13 -11.59
CA PHE A 14 -12.30 6.79 -11.46
C PHE A 14 -13.42 5.91 -10.91
N GLY A 15 -13.64 4.73 -11.50
CA GLY A 15 -14.39 3.70 -10.79
C GLY A 15 -13.62 3.31 -9.53
N LYS A 16 -14.33 2.78 -8.51
CA LYS A 16 -13.73 2.34 -7.23
C LYS A 16 -12.41 1.60 -7.47
N GLN A 17 -11.36 2.00 -6.76
CA GLN A 17 -10.03 1.37 -6.86
C GLN A 17 -9.65 0.70 -5.54
N ILE A 18 -9.24 -0.56 -5.60
CA ILE A 18 -8.75 -1.33 -4.46
C ILE A 18 -7.24 -1.56 -4.63
N ILE A 19 -6.45 -1.02 -3.70
CA ILE A 19 -4.99 -1.11 -3.67
C ILE A 19 -4.60 -2.07 -2.54
N GLY A 20 -4.13 -3.26 -2.90
CA GLY A 20 -3.56 -4.23 -1.96
C GLY A 20 -2.06 -4.00 -1.79
N ILE A 21 -1.60 -3.98 -0.54
CA ILE A 21 -0.20 -3.81 -0.19
C ILE A 21 0.23 -4.98 0.69
N ALA A 22 1.26 -5.70 0.27
CA ALA A 22 1.87 -6.77 1.04
C ALA A 22 3.39 -6.58 1.11
N GLY A 23 4.01 -7.09 2.17
CA GLY A 23 5.45 -7.00 2.40
C GLY A 23 6.11 -8.36 2.27
N THR A 24 7.34 -8.37 1.75
CA THR A 24 8.14 -9.61 1.67
C THR A 24 8.61 -10.10 3.05
N HIS A 25 8.62 -9.23 4.05
CA HIS A 25 9.06 -9.52 5.41
C HIS A 25 8.53 -8.50 6.42
N LYS A 26 8.57 -8.84 7.72
CA LYS A 26 8.18 -7.93 8.79
C LYS A 26 9.05 -6.67 8.81
N GLY A 27 8.41 -5.51 8.89
CA GLY A 27 9.11 -4.22 8.87
C GLY A 27 9.58 -3.76 7.48
N ALA A 28 9.01 -4.29 6.40
CA ALA A 28 9.28 -3.80 5.04
C ALA A 28 8.75 -2.37 4.79
N GLY A 29 7.77 -1.92 5.59
CA GLY A 29 7.15 -0.59 5.47
C GLY A 29 5.75 -0.59 4.86
N VAL A 30 5.03 -1.72 4.93
CA VAL A 30 3.67 -1.87 4.35
C VAL A 30 2.70 -0.87 4.97
N THR A 31 2.56 -0.88 6.30
CA THR A 31 1.69 0.07 7.03
C THR A 31 2.07 1.51 6.75
N HIS A 32 3.37 1.84 6.74
CA HIS A 32 3.83 3.20 6.43
C HIS A 32 3.41 3.64 5.02
N LEU A 33 3.63 2.78 4.01
CA LEU A 33 3.18 3.07 2.64
C LEU A 33 1.66 3.19 2.56
N GLY A 34 0.94 2.30 3.23
CA GLY A 34 -0.52 2.29 3.25
C GLY A 34 -1.12 3.57 3.84
N LEU A 35 -0.56 4.05 4.96
CA LEU A 35 -0.92 5.33 5.55
C LEU A 35 -0.58 6.50 4.61
N MET A 36 0.62 6.50 4.01
CA MET A 36 1.04 7.53 3.04
C MET A 36 0.12 7.62 1.83
N LEU A 37 -0.23 6.48 1.23
CA LEU A 37 -1.18 6.42 0.12
C LEU A 37 -2.56 6.91 0.58
N THR A 38 -3.04 6.46 1.74
CA THR A 38 -4.34 6.88 2.29
C THR A 38 -4.41 8.39 2.44
N THR A 39 -3.39 9.02 3.06
CA THR A 39 -3.29 10.48 3.21
C THR A 39 -3.30 11.18 1.85
N CYS A 40 -2.50 10.71 0.89
CA CYS A 40 -2.42 11.33 -0.43
C CYS A 40 -3.76 11.22 -1.20
N LEU A 41 -4.46 10.09 -1.07
CA LEU A 41 -5.76 9.86 -1.71
C LEU A 41 -6.85 10.73 -1.06
N SER A 42 -6.95 10.73 0.27
CA SER A 42 -7.99 11.44 1.00
C SER A 42 -7.77 12.95 1.03
N GLU A 43 -6.62 13.39 1.54
CA GLU A 43 -6.31 14.81 1.74
C GLU A 43 -5.77 15.46 0.45
N GLY A 44 -4.91 14.74 -0.27
CA GLY A 44 -4.25 15.27 -1.46
C GLY A 44 -5.13 15.28 -2.71
N LEU A 45 -5.99 14.27 -2.89
CA LEU A 45 -6.86 14.12 -4.07
C LEU A 45 -8.36 14.29 -3.75
N GLY A 46 -8.72 14.39 -2.47
CA GLY A 46 -10.11 14.61 -2.04
C GLY A 46 -11.02 13.39 -2.20
N LEU A 47 -10.44 12.17 -2.27
CA LEU A 47 -11.18 10.93 -2.50
C LEU A 47 -11.68 10.34 -1.18
N ASN A 48 -12.93 9.89 -1.14
CA ASN A 48 -13.46 9.13 -0.02
C ASN A 48 -12.72 7.80 0.05
N THR A 49 -11.90 7.62 1.08
CA THR A 49 -10.93 6.52 1.14
C THR A 49 -11.16 5.65 2.36
N ALA A 50 -11.04 4.33 2.21
CA ALA A 50 -10.96 3.41 3.33
C ALA A 50 -9.56 2.83 3.46
N TYR A 51 -9.06 2.71 4.69
CA TYR A 51 -7.83 2.00 5.02
C TYR A 51 -8.16 0.79 5.87
N LEU A 52 -7.84 -0.41 5.36
CA LEU A 52 -8.16 -1.68 6.00
C LEU A 52 -6.86 -2.34 6.44
N HIS A 53 -6.69 -2.48 7.75
CA HIS A 53 -5.56 -3.20 8.31
C HIS A 53 -5.95 -4.65 8.59
N TRP A 54 -5.31 -5.58 7.89
CA TRP A 54 -5.57 -7.02 7.96
C TRP A 54 -4.62 -7.75 8.91
N THR A 55 -3.60 -7.08 9.41
CA THR A 55 -2.62 -7.72 10.28
C THR A 55 -3.11 -7.78 11.71
N ASP A 56 -2.75 -8.85 12.43
CA ASP A 56 -3.24 -9.08 13.79
C ASP A 56 -2.58 -8.21 14.87
N ASN A 57 -1.79 -7.19 14.51
CA ASN A 57 -1.15 -6.31 15.47
C ASN A 57 -2.07 -5.16 15.93
N LYS A 58 -1.54 -4.23 16.75
CA LYS A 58 -2.29 -3.09 17.31
C LYS A 58 -1.77 -1.74 16.82
N ASP A 59 -0.88 -1.72 15.85
CA ASP A 59 -0.16 -0.51 15.41
C ASP A 59 -1.16 0.57 14.93
N VAL A 60 -2.16 0.15 14.15
CA VAL A 60 -3.21 1.05 13.65
C VAL A 60 -4.23 1.40 14.73
N CYS A 61 -4.47 0.52 15.70
CA CYS A 61 -5.32 0.82 16.86
C CYS A 61 -4.77 2.01 17.66
N PHE A 62 -3.45 2.11 17.82
CA PHE A 62 -2.82 3.24 18.53
C PHE A 62 -2.94 4.56 17.78
N LEU A 63 -3.13 4.55 16.46
CA LEU A 63 -3.41 5.77 15.68
C LEU A 63 -4.75 6.38 16.05
N ARG A 64 -5.76 5.56 16.42
CA ARG A 64 -7.05 6.07 16.89
C ARG A 64 -6.85 7.00 18.09
N ASN A 65 -6.04 6.60 19.07
CA ASN A 65 -5.78 7.42 20.25
C ASN A 65 -5.08 8.75 19.92
N HIS A 66 -4.30 8.76 18.83
CA HIS A 66 -3.64 9.98 18.36
C HIS A 66 -4.62 10.95 17.69
N PHE A 67 -5.53 10.45 16.85
CA PHE A 67 -6.45 11.28 16.06
C PHE A 67 -7.79 11.56 16.75
N CYS A 68 -8.22 10.69 17.66
CA CYS A 68 -9.49 10.75 18.38
C CYS A 68 -9.26 10.70 19.91
N PRO A 69 -8.47 11.63 20.50
CA PRO A 69 -8.11 11.58 21.91
C PRO A 69 -9.29 11.79 22.88
N GLU A 70 -10.39 12.35 22.39
CA GLU A 70 -11.62 12.57 23.19
C GLU A 70 -12.49 11.31 23.28
N ASP A 71 -12.25 10.32 22.43
CA ASP A 71 -12.97 9.07 22.40
C ASP A 71 -12.45 8.15 23.51
N LYS A 72 -13.14 8.16 24.66
CA LYS A 72 -12.77 7.40 25.87
C LYS A 72 -13.12 5.92 25.78
N ASN A 73 -13.59 5.46 24.64
CA ASN A 73 -14.00 4.08 24.46
C ASN A 73 -12.74 3.21 24.24
N ASP A 74 -12.46 2.29 25.16
CA ASP A 74 -11.29 1.37 25.11
C ASP A 74 -11.34 0.34 23.95
N SER A 75 -12.27 0.52 23.01
CA SER A 75 -12.47 -0.34 21.86
C SER A 75 -11.41 -0.09 20.78
N PHE A 76 -10.21 -0.63 20.97
CA PHE A 76 -9.08 -0.49 20.04
C PHE A 76 -9.36 -0.98 18.61
N ASP A 77 -10.41 -1.76 18.40
CA ASP A 77 -10.77 -2.36 17.11
C ASP A 77 -11.89 -1.59 16.37
N GLU A 78 -12.45 -0.52 16.95
CA GLU A 78 -13.47 0.31 16.29
C GLU A 78 -12.88 1.14 15.14
N GLU A 79 -13.65 1.27 14.04
CA GLU A 79 -13.28 2.18 12.97
C GLU A 79 -13.24 3.64 13.44
N PHE A 80 -12.37 4.44 12.84
CA PHE A 80 -12.27 5.87 13.11
C PHE A 80 -12.04 6.65 11.83
N GLN A 81 -12.50 7.91 11.81
CA GLN A 81 -12.41 8.77 10.64
C GLN A 81 -11.40 9.90 10.88
N VAL A 82 -10.50 10.10 9.91
CA VAL A 82 -9.63 11.26 9.83
C VAL A 82 -9.89 11.95 8.50
N SER A 83 -10.54 13.12 8.56
CA SER A 83 -10.98 13.85 7.37
C SER A 83 -11.82 12.99 6.41
N ARG A 84 -11.32 12.66 5.21
CA ARG A 84 -12.02 11.82 4.20
C ARG A 84 -11.62 10.35 4.21
N ALA A 85 -10.76 9.95 5.15
CA ALA A 85 -10.32 8.58 5.30
C ALA A 85 -10.99 7.90 6.51
N VAL A 86 -11.58 6.74 6.28
CA VAL A 86 -12.06 5.84 7.35
C VAL A 86 -11.05 4.73 7.54
N PHE A 87 -10.57 4.54 8.76
CA PHE A 87 -9.59 3.53 9.14
C PHE A 87 -10.30 2.39 9.86
N TYR A 88 -10.08 1.17 9.40
CA TYR A 88 -10.52 -0.07 10.03
C TYR A 88 -9.29 -0.76 10.64
N PRO A 89 -9.05 -0.62 11.96
CA PRO A 89 -7.80 -1.07 12.60
C PRO A 89 -7.61 -2.58 12.61
N ARG A 90 -8.70 -3.34 12.57
CA ARG A 90 -8.69 -4.81 12.51
C ARG A 90 -9.86 -5.31 11.69
N VAL A 91 -9.62 -5.60 10.42
CA VAL A 91 -10.65 -6.13 9.53
C VAL A 91 -10.75 -7.65 9.66
N ARG A 92 -11.97 -8.14 9.82
CA ARG A 92 -12.28 -9.56 9.67
C ARG A 92 -13.00 -9.80 8.34
N ARG A 93 -12.85 -11.00 7.78
CA ARG A 93 -13.41 -11.35 6.46
C ARG A 93 -14.92 -11.13 6.38
N GLU A 94 -15.64 -11.30 7.48
CA GLU A 94 -17.10 -11.16 7.52
C GLU A 94 -17.56 -9.71 7.29
N LYS A 95 -16.74 -8.72 7.66
CA LYS A 95 -17.00 -7.28 7.47
C LYS A 95 -16.68 -6.80 6.05
N MET A 96 -16.00 -7.61 5.25
CA MET A 96 -15.49 -7.17 3.95
C MET A 96 -16.60 -6.81 2.97
N PHE A 97 -17.68 -7.58 2.94
CA PHE A 97 -18.80 -7.29 2.04
C PHE A 97 -19.40 -5.92 2.34
N ASP A 98 -19.63 -5.62 3.62
CA ASP A 98 -20.19 -4.34 4.06
C ASP A 98 -19.27 -3.19 3.64
N ILE A 99 -17.97 -3.26 4.00
CA ILE A 99 -16.98 -2.22 3.66
C ILE A 99 -16.82 -2.05 2.14
N LEU A 100 -16.90 -3.14 1.38
CA LEU A 100 -16.82 -3.08 -0.08
C LEU A 100 -18.11 -2.54 -0.72
N SER A 101 -19.25 -2.62 -0.04
CA SER A 101 -20.51 -2.01 -0.51
C SER A 101 -20.59 -0.51 -0.23
N GLU A 102 -19.76 -0.01 0.69
CA GLU A 102 -19.66 1.42 0.96
C GLU A 102 -19.17 2.22 -0.26
N GLY A 103 -19.63 3.48 -0.32
CA GLY A 103 -19.39 4.42 -1.43
C GLY A 103 -17.98 5.02 -1.51
N TYR A 104 -16.95 4.27 -1.10
CA TYR A 104 -15.56 4.69 -1.19
C TYR A 104 -15.08 4.77 -2.64
N ASP A 105 -14.38 5.86 -2.97
CA ASP A 105 -13.66 6.03 -4.23
C ASP A 105 -12.43 5.12 -4.27
N CYS A 106 -11.74 4.95 -3.13
CA CYS A 106 -10.53 4.15 -3.00
C CYS A 106 -10.52 3.32 -1.72
N ILE A 107 -9.97 2.12 -1.79
CA ILE A 107 -9.73 1.25 -0.63
C ILE A 107 -8.27 0.83 -0.64
N VAL A 108 -7.55 1.07 0.45
CA VAL A 108 -6.18 0.62 0.67
C VAL A 108 -6.21 -0.53 1.66
N MET A 109 -5.74 -1.72 1.25
CA MET A 109 -5.68 -2.92 2.09
C MET A 109 -4.23 -3.20 2.47
N ASP A 110 -3.92 -3.11 3.76
CA ASP A 110 -2.62 -3.44 4.36
C ASP A 110 -2.63 -4.89 4.86
N PHE A 111 -2.00 -5.78 4.09
CA PHE A 111 -1.84 -7.20 4.42
C PHE A 111 -0.57 -7.50 5.25
N GLY A 112 0.20 -6.48 5.63
CA GLY A 112 1.47 -6.65 6.34
C GLY A 112 2.41 -7.61 5.61
N SER A 113 3.13 -8.45 6.35
CA SER A 113 3.97 -9.52 5.78
C SER A 113 3.23 -10.86 5.60
N SER A 114 1.90 -10.87 5.70
CA SER A 114 1.04 -12.06 5.68
C SER A 114 0.41 -12.31 4.31
N TYR A 115 1.19 -12.13 3.23
CA TYR A 115 0.69 -12.37 1.86
C TYR A 115 0.09 -13.77 1.70
N LYS A 116 0.72 -14.81 2.28
CA LYS A 116 0.26 -16.20 2.15
C LYS A 116 -1.11 -16.42 2.80
N ASP A 117 -1.37 -15.76 3.92
CA ASP A 117 -2.61 -15.90 4.71
C ASP A 117 -3.81 -15.21 4.03
N HIS A 118 -3.54 -14.18 3.21
CA HIS A 118 -4.54 -13.33 2.57
C HIS A 118 -4.35 -13.24 1.05
N ARG A 119 -3.80 -14.31 0.46
CA ARG A 119 -3.44 -14.33 -0.96
C ARG A 119 -4.63 -14.06 -1.87
N GLU A 120 -5.78 -14.66 -1.58
CA GLU A 120 -6.97 -14.53 -2.42
C GLU A 120 -7.50 -13.09 -2.45
N GLU A 121 -7.55 -12.44 -1.30
CA GLU A 121 -7.99 -11.05 -1.17
C GLU A 121 -6.98 -10.09 -1.81
N PHE A 122 -5.68 -10.34 -1.64
CA PHE A 122 -4.65 -9.59 -2.35
C PHE A 122 -4.78 -9.73 -3.87
N LEU A 123 -5.03 -10.95 -4.37
CA LEU A 123 -5.21 -11.20 -5.80
C LEU A 123 -6.45 -10.54 -6.39
N ARG A 124 -7.48 -10.28 -5.58
CA ARG A 124 -8.69 -9.56 -6.01
C ARG A 124 -8.51 -8.04 -6.10
N CYS A 125 -7.43 -7.49 -5.56
CA CYS A 125 -7.16 -6.05 -5.62
C CYS A 125 -6.86 -5.58 -7.05
N ASP A 126 -7.35 -4.39 -7.41
CA ASP A 126 -7.11 -3.75 -8.71
C ASP A 126 -5.64 -3.38 -8.92
N LYS A 127 -4.98 -2.99 -7.83
CA LYS A 127 -3.54 -2.68 -7.77
C LYS A 127 -2.90 -3.53 -6.68
N LYS A 128 -1.74 -4.09 -7.01
CA LYS A 128 -1.02 -5.04 -6.16
C LYS A 128 0.40 -4.52 -5.96
N ILE A 129 0.72 -4.13 -4.73
CA ILE A 129 2.02 -3.56 -4.39
C ILE A 129 2.72 -4.49 -3.39
N ILE A 130 3.92 -4.93 -3.76
CA ILE A 130 4.83 -5.71 -2.93
C ILE A 130 5.92 -4.79 -2.41
N VAL A 131 5.97 -4.61 -1.09
CA VAL A 131 6.95 -3.76 -0.41
C VAL A 131 8.14 -4.61 0.04
N SER A 132 9.35 -4.15 -0.28
CA SER A 132 10.59 -4.79 0.13
C SER A 132 11.71 -3.76 0.30
N CYS A 133 12.92 -4.22 0.63
CA CYS A 133 14.12 -3.39 0.64
C CYS A 133 15.30 -4.13 -0.01
N LEU A 134 16.33 -3.38 -0.39
CA LEU A 134 17.55 -3.91 -0.98
C LEU A 134 18.72 -3.96 0.00
N SER A 135 18.48 -3.76 1.30
CA SER A 135 19.52 -3.89 2.32
C SER A 135 20.20 -5.26 2.22
N PRO A 136 21.54 -5.34 2.31
CA PRO A 136 22.28 -6.58 2.03
C PRO A 136 21.78 -7.81 2.79
N TRP A 137 21.34 -7.65 4.05
CA TRP A 137 20.85 -8.73 4.91
C TRP A 137 19.35 -9.05 4.76
N LYS A 138 18.60 -8.34 3.90
CA LYS A 138 17.16 -8.52 3.70
C LYS A 138 16.74 -8.73 2.25
N ARG A 139 17.65 -8.48 1.32
CA ARG A 139 17.37 -8.61 -0.12
C ARG A 139 16.87 -10.01 -0.52
N PHE A 140 17.33 -11.07 0.16
CA PHE A 140 16.92 -12.43 -0.15
C PHE A 140 15.40 -12.63 -0.05
N TYR A 141 14.70 -11.93 0.86
CA TYR A 141 13.24 -11.99 0.96
C TYR A 141 12.53 -11.52 -0.33
N LEU A 142 13.10 -10.55 -1.05
CA LEU A 142 12.57 -10.14 -2.34
C LEU A 142 12.77 -11.25 -3.39
N GLU A 143 13.96 -11.86 -3.41
CA GLU A 143 14.30 -12.88 -4.39
C GLU A 143 13.45 -14.15 -4.17
N GLU A 144 13.25 -14.56 -2.92
CA GLU A 144 12.35 -15.66 -2.54
C GLU A 144 10.90 -15.35 -2.91
N PHE A 145 10.39 -14.16 -2.58
CA PHE A 145 9.01 -13.80 -2.91
C PHE A 145 8.76 -13.82 -4.42
N ILE A 146 9.71 -13.34 -5.23
CA ILE A 146 9.60 -13.39 -6.70
C ILE A 146 9.56 -14.85 -7.17
N ALA A 147 10.47 -15.71 -6.70
CA ALA A 147 10.48 -17.12 -7.06
C ALA A 147 9.20 -17.85 -6.63
N GLU A 148 8.63 -17.53 -5.46
CA GLU A 148 7.37 -18.13 -4.99
C GLU A 148 6.14 -17.67 -5.79
N THR A 149 6.22 -16.55 -6.50
CA THR A 149 5.09 -15.92 -7.18
C THR A 149 5.22 -15.88 -8.70
N GLU A 150 6.32 -16.37 -9.26
CA GLU A 150 6.62 -16.33 -10.70
C GLU A 150 5.60 -17.10 -11.55
N GLU A 151 5.07 -18.20 -11.01
CA GLU A 151 4.04 -19.03 -11.67
C GLU A 151 2.64 -18.39 -11.66
N ILE A 152 2.46 -17.26 -10.97
CA ILE A 152 1.20 -16.51 -10.98
C ILE A 152 1.21 -15.61 -12.21
N PRO A 153 0.36 -15.84 -13.23
CA PRO A 153 0.43 -15.09 -14.49
C PRO A 153 0.27 -13.57 -14.31
N GLU A 154 -0.53 -13.15 -13.33
CA GLU A 154 -0.76 -11.73 -13.01
C GLU A 154 0.43 -11.05 -12.29
N SER A 155 1.41 -11.82 -11.78
CA SER A 155 2.55 -11.27 -11.01
C SER A 155 3.41 -10.30 -11.83
N ALA A 156 3.43 -10.47 -13.15
CA ALA A 156 4.06 -9.55 -14.09
C ALA A 156 3.47 -8.11 -14.04
N ASN A 157 2.24 -7.95 -13.54
CA ASN A 157 1.58 -6.66 -13.41
C ASN A 157 1.69 -6.05 -12.00
N TRP A 158 2.34 -6.74 -11.07
CA TRP A 158 2.50 -6.24 -9.70
C TRP A 158 3.56 -5.15 -9.65
N ILE A 159 3.44 -4.27 -8.66
CA ILE A 159 4.41 -3.21 -8.40
C ILE A 159 5.29 -3.65 -7.24
N TYR A 160 6.60 -3.70 -7.45
CA TYR A 160 7.57 -3.98 -6.40
C TYR A 160 8.12 -2.66 -5.87
N GLY A 161 7.56 -2.16 -4.78
CA GLY A 161 7.98 -0.95 -4.09
C GLY A 161 9.18 -1.22 -3.20
N ILE A 162 10.32 -0.61 -3.53
CA ILE A 162 11.57 -0.74 -2.80
C ILE A 162 11.76 0.45 -1.87
N ASN A 163 11.79 0.17 -0.58
CA ASN A 163 12.01 1.18 0.45
C ASN A 163 13.51 1.47 0.62
N HIS A 164 13.84 2.74 0.92
CA HIS A 164 15.20 3.22 1.19
C HIS A 164 16.24 2.81 0.12
N SER A 165 15.94 2.98 -1.16
CA SER A 165 16.88 2.66 -2.23
C SER A 165 16.92 3.74 -3.30
N SER A 166 18.12 4.07 -3.73
CA SER A 166 18.36 4.93 -4.88
C SER A 166 17.89 4.28 -6.18
N ALA A 167 17.59 5.09 -7.19
CA ALA A 167 17.27 4.60 -8.53
C ALA A 167 18.38 3.70 -9.11
N LYS A 168 19.65 3.96 -8.75
CA LYS A 168 20.80 3.14 -9.13
C LYS A 168 20.73 1.74 -8.51
N GLU A 169 20.47 1.65 -7.21
CA GLU A 169 20.37 0.35 -6.52
C GLU A 169 19.21 -0.48 -7.06
N VAL A 170 18.07 0.16 -7.35
CA VAL A 170 16.93 -0.48 -8.00
C VAL A 170 17.31 -0.97 -9.40
N SER A 171 17.97 -0.15 -10.22
CA SER A 171 18.44 -0.55 -11.55
C SER A 171 19.40 -1.74 -11.50
N ASP A 172 20.35 -1.73 -10.55
CA ASP A 172 21.27 -2.84 -10.34
C ASP A 172 20.56 -4.11 -9.85
N ALA A 173 19.53 -3.98 -9.00
CA ALA A 173 18.69 -5.10 -8.58
C ALA A 173 17.91 -5.69 -9.77
N VAL A 174 17.27 -4.84 -10.58
CA VAL A 174 16.57 -5.24 -11.81
C VAL A 174 17.52 -5.99 -12.75
N ARG A 175 18.74 -5.48 -13.00
CA ARG A 175 19.72 -6.16 -13.86
C ARG A 175 20.11 -7.54 -13.31
N ARG A 176 20.28 -7.67 -11.99
CA ARG A 176 20.63 -8.96 -11.36
C ARG A 176 19.48 -9.96 -11.45
N LEU A 177 18.24 -9.52 -11.24
CA LEU A 177 17.05 -10.37 -11.40
C LEU A 177 16.90 -10.82 -12.87
N LYS A 178 17.15 -9.92 -13.83
CA LYS A 178 17.21 -10.25 -15.26
C LYS A 178 18.28 -11.28 -15.61
N GLY A 179 19.49 -11.13 -15.07
CA GLY A 179 20.59 -12.07 -15.32
C GLY A 179 20.34 -13.48 -14.76
N LYS A 180 19.59 -13.59 -13.66
CA LYS A 180 19.17 -14.89 -13.10
C LYS A 180 18.06 -15.56 -13.93
N ALA A 181 17.21 -14.78 -14.61
CA ALA A 181 16.13 -15.26 -15.48
C ALA A 181 16.59 -15.84 -16.83
N SER A 182 17.87 -16.20 -16.97
CA SER A 182 18.47 -16.78 -18.18
C SER A 182 17.85 -18.12 -18.60
N ASP A 183 17.00 -18.69 -17.74
CA ASP A 183 16.23 -19.93 -17.91
C ASP A 183 14.80 -19.70 -18.46
N GLY A 184 14.48 -18.49 -18.91
CA GLY A 184 13.19 -18.18 -19.53
C GLY A 184 12.10 -17.70 -18.56
N ARG A 185 12.44 -17.40 -17.32
CA ARG A 185 11.51 -16.81 -16.34
C ARG A 185 11.04 -15.42 -16.76
N THR A 186 9.77 -15.15 -16.51
CA THR A 186 9.19 -13.81 -16.68
C THR A 186 9.75 -12.89 -15.61
N LEU A 187 10.20 -11.71 -16.01
CA LEU A 187 10.71 -10.70 -15.09
C LEU A 187 9.61 -10.26 -14.13
N PRO A 188 9.95 -9.91 -12.87
CA PRO A 188 8.98 -9.33 -11.96
C PRO A 188 8.38 -8.07 -12.59
N GLY A 189 7.13 -7.78 -12.20
CA GLY A 189 6.46 -6.54 -12.57
C GLY A 189 7.23 -5.28 -12.17
N LYS A 190 6.59 -4.12 -12.30
CA LYS A 190 7.29 -2.84 -12.25
C LYS A 190 7.96 -2.58 -10.90
N ILE A 191 9.29 -2.49 -10.87
CA ILE A 191 10.05 -2.15 -9.66
C ILE A 191 10.18 -0.62 -9.55
N LEU A 192 9.79 -0.06 -8.40
CA LEU A 192 9.78 1.37 -8.11
C LEU A 192 10.46 1.67 -6.78
N THR A 193 11.07 2.84 -6.66
CA THR A 193 11.46 3.38 -5.35
C THR A 193 10.22 3.96 -4.67
N ILE A 194 9.99 3.61 -3.41
CA ILE A 194 9.00 4.27 -2.55
C ILE A 194 9.62 5.60 -2.06
N PRO A 195 8.93 6.74 -2.21
CA PRO A 195 9.43 8.01 -1.69
C PRO A 195 9.60 7.95 -0.18
N TYR A 196 10.69 8.53 0.32
CA TYR A 196 10.94 8.59 1.75
C TYR A 196 10.15 9.75 2.35
N GLU A 197 9.09 9.41 3.08
CA GLU A 197 8.39 10.34 3.96
C GLU A 197 8.72 10.01 5.41
N LYS A 198 9.14 11.00 6.18
CA LYS A 198 9.36 10.83 7.62
C LYS A 198 8.05 10.65 8.38
N ASP A 199 7.01 11.34 7.91
CA ASP A 199 5.66 11.31 8.46
C ASP A 199 4.72 10.89 7.33
N PRO A 200 4.04 9.72 7.42
CA PRO A 200 3.14 9.25 6.37
C PRO A 200 1.87 10.10 6.24
N PHE A 201 1.65 11.06 7.13
CA PHE A 201 0.55 12.01 7.04
C PHE A 201 0.96 13.33 6.36
N PHE A 202 2.23 13.46 5.93
CA PHE A 202 2.72 14.62 5.20
C PHE A 202 2.49 14.49 3.68
N LEU A 203 1.92 15.54 3.07
CA LEU A 203 1.64 15.61 1.63
C LEU A 203 2.83 16.19 0.85
N SER A 204 3.91 15.42 0.72
CA SER A 204 5.03 15.85 -0.12
C SER A 204 4.71 15.75 -1.62
N PRO A 205 5.39 16.53 -2.48
CA PRO A 205 5.28 16.36 -3.93
C PRO A 205 5.62 14.95 -4.40
N ASP A 206 6.63 14.30 -3.80
CA ASP A 206 7.08 12.96 -4.20
C ASP A 206 6.07 11.88 -3.83
N ALA A 207 5.50 11.94 -2.61
CA ALA A 207 4.41 11.06 -2.17
C ALA A 207 3.16 11.22 -3.06
N MET A 208 2.81 12.47 -3.40
CA MET A 208 1.68 12.76 -4.29
C MET A 208 1.92 12.27 -5.72
N ASN A 209 3.13 12.45 -6.26
CA ASN A 209 3.49 11.98 -7.59
C ASN A 209 3.50 10.46 -7.66
N PHE A 210 4.04 9.80 -6.63
CA PHE A 210 3.97 8.35 -6.50
C PHE A 210 2.52 7.86 -6.45
N THR A 211 1.66 8.45 -5.60
CA THR A 211 0.24 8.08 -5.50
C THR A 211 -0.50 8.23 -6.83
N LYS A 212 -0.32 9.36 -7.52
CA LYS A 212 -0.89 9.58 -8.86
C LYS A 212 -0.36 8.59 -9.89
N TYR A 213 0.91 8.21 -9.79
CA TYR A 213 1.51 7.19 -10.65
C TYR A 213 0.81 5.83 -10.46
N ILE A 214 0.59 5.40 -9.21
CA ILE A 214 -0.09 4.14 -8.87
C ILE A 214 -1.53 4.12 -9.41
N LEU A 215 -2.28 5.22 -9.28
CA LEU A 215 -3.64 5.33 -9.79
C LEU A 215 -3.73 5.33 -11.32
N ASN A 216 -2.81 6.00 -12.01
CA ASN A 216 -2.93 6.26 -13.46
C ASN A 216 -2.33 5.14 -14.35
N ASN A 217 -1.28 4.42 -13.93
CA ASN A 217 -0.41 3.66 -14.83
C ASN A 217 -0.61 2.13 -14.88
N LEU A 218 -1.83 1.62 -14.67
CA LEU A 218 -2.10 0.18 -14.88
C LEU A 218 -3.46 -0.05 -15.59
N ARG A 219 -3.80 0.81 -16.54
CA ARG A 219 -4.82 0.54 -17.57
C ARG A 219 -4.12 0.39 -18.92
N THR A 220 -3.53 -0.78 -19.14
CA THR A 220 -3.14 -1.30 -20.45
C THR A 220 -3.18 -2.81 -20.36
#